data_AF-A0A2V5Q1E5-F1
#
_entry.id   AF-A0A2V5Q1E5-F1
#
_cell.length_a   1.000
_cell.length_b   1.000
_cell.length_c   1.000
_cell.angle_alpha   90.00
_cell.angle_beta   90.00
_cell.angle_gamma   90.00
#
_symmetry.space_group_name_H-M   'P 1'
#
loop_
_entity.id
_entity.type
_entity.pdbx_description
1 polymer ?
#
loop_
_entity_poly.entity_id
_entity_poly.type
_entity_poly.pdbx_seq_one_letter_code
_entity_poly.pdbx_strand_id
1 'polypeptide(L)'
;MLKSVNQLSELTGRDRRTIKKQLEELHFVLGEKSAHLYESSEALPLIYRVDNLESARAKQALSQASLNAVKEENLRKERVPLQLVLDEMDSLFQAMGAILKNVKELSPSRINEIFDKFRAVPAKLKW
;
A
#
# COMPACT_ATOMS: atom_id res chain seq x y z
N MET A 1 -0.84 -15.13 35.11
CA MET A 1 0.32 -15.78 35.71
C MET A 1 1.60 -15.18 35.14
N LEU A 2 2.39 -14.53 35.98
CA LEU A 2 3.66 -13.94 35.58
C LEU A 2 4.74 -15.01 35.38
N LYS A 3 5.45 -14.96 34.25
CA LYS A 3 6.54 -15.87 33.89
C LYS A 3 7.75 -15.11 33.42
N SER A 4 8.94 -15.59 33.77
CA SER A 4 10.18 -15.02 33.26
C SER A 4 10.47 -15.51 31.83
N VAL A 5 11.35 -14.80 31.12
CA VAL A 5 11.81 -15.21 29.78
C VAL A 5 12.39 -16.63 29.77
N ASN A 6 13.09 -17.04 30.83
CA ASN A 6 13.62 -18.40 30.94
C ASN A 6 12.50 -19.44 31.02
N GLN A 7 11.47 -19.18 31.84
CA GLN A 7 10.32 -20.07 31.95
C GLN A 7 9.49 -20.13 30.65
N LEU A 8 9.35 -19.00 29.96
CA LEU A 8 8.70 -18.95 28.64
C LEU A 8 9.50 -19.72 27.59
N SER A 9 10.85 -19.69 27.65
CA SER A 9 11.73 -20.47 26.78
C SER A 9 11.59 -21.97 27.02
N GLU A 10 11.55 -22.40 28.29
CA GLU A 10 11.30 -23.80 28.65
C GLU A 10 9.90 -24.27 28.21
N LEU A 11 8.86 -23.44 28.41
CA LEU A 11 7.48 -23.79 28.07
C LEU A 11 7.19 -23.84 26.57
N THR A 12 7.90 -23.04 25.77
CA THR A 12 7.65 -22.92 24.32
C THR A 12 8.69 -23.60 23.46
N GLY A 13 9.80 -24.08 24.07
CA GLY A 13 10.94 -24.66 23.37
C GLY A 13 11.67 -23.68 22.45
N ARG A 14 11.38 -22.38 22.53
CA ARG A 14 11.98 -21.35 21.68
C ARG A 14 13.19 -20.69 22.34
N ASP A 15 14.12 -20.23 21.51
CA ASP A 15 15.30 -19.52 21.97
C ASP A 15 14.94 -18.20 22.69
N ARG A 16 15.65 -17.93 23.78
CA ARG A 16 15.43 -16.75 24.63
C ARG A 16 15.59 -15.44 23.88
N ARG A 17 16.48 -15.35 22.89
CA ARG A 17 16.67 -14.14 22.07
C ARG A 17 15.44 -13.87 21.21
N THR A 18 14.86 -14.91 20.63
CA THR A 18 13.64 -14.82 19.80
C THR A 18 12.45 -14.38 20.65
N ILE A 19 12.29 -14.97 21.84
CA ILE A 19 11.25 -14.58 22.79
C ILE A 19 11.42 -13.13 23.21
N LYS A 20 12.64 -12.69 23.56
CA LYS A 20 12.90 -11.31 23.95
C LYS A 20 12.49 -10.32 22.85
N LYS A 21 12.83 -10.62 21.59
CA LYS A 21 12.44 -9.80 20.43
C LYS A 21 10.92 -9.77 20.23
N GLN A 22 10.23 -10.90 20.42
CA GLN A 22 8.78 -10.99 20.26
C GLN A 22 8.00 -10.28 21.39
N LEU A 23 8.64 -10.05 22.53
CA LEU A 23 8.07 -9.40 23.71
C LEU A 23 8.62 -7.99 23.96
N GLU A 24 9.35 -7.39 23.01
CA GLU A 24 9.96 -6.05 23.15
C GLU A 24 8.92 -4.95 23.42
N GLU A 25 7.73 -5.07 22.82
CA GLU A 25 6.63 -4.11 22.96
C GLU A 25 5.67 -4.44 24.12
N LEU A 26 5.84 -5.59 24.79
CA LEU A 26 4.95 -6.00 25.87
C LEU A 26 5.38 -5.37 27.21
N HIS A 27 4.41 -4.92 27.99
CA HIS A 27 4.67 -4.45 29.34
C HIS A 27 5.24 -5.59 30.21
N PHE A 28 6.29 -5.30 30.96
CA PHE A 28 6.91 -6.26 31.88
C PHE A 28 6.89 -5.73 33.30
N VAL A 29 6.77 -6.65 34.24
CA VAL A 29 6.92 -6.39 35.67
C VAL A 29 8.32 -6.82 36.10
N LEU A 30 9.00 -5.99 36.89
CA LEU A 30 10.28 -6.35 37.48
C LEU A 30 10.05 -7.34 38.63
N GLY A 31 10.57 -8.55 38.45
CA GLY A 31 10.61 -9.58 39.48
C GLY A 31 11.87 -9.54 40.33
N GLU A 32 12.00 -10.53 41.19
CA GLU A 32 13.19 -10.74 42.03
C GLU A 32 14.46 -10.83 41.16
N LYS A 33 15.55 -10.18 41.60
CA LYS A 33 16.82 -10.04 40.85
C LYS A 33 16.68 -9.34 39.49
N SER A 34 15.75 -8.39 39.36
CA SER A 34 15.52 -7.61 38.13
C SER A 34 15.13 -8.45 36.93
N ALA A 35 14.51 -9.61 37.15
CA ALA A 35 14.00 -10.46 36.08
C ALA A 35 12.78 -9.80 35.41
N HIS A 36 12.74 -9.75 34.08
CA HIS A 36 11.56 -9.30 33.36
C HIS A 36 10.50 -10.41 33.40
N LEU A 37 9.38 -10.13 34.05
CA LEU A 37 8.22 -11.00 34.14
C LEU A 37 7.13 -10.50 33.20
N TYR A 38 6.61 -11.42 32.40
CA TYR A 38 5.55 -11.16 31.44
C TYR A 38 4.30 -11.95 31.83
N GLU A 39 3.13 -11.40 31.54
CA GLU A 39 1.87 -12.10 31.75
C GLU A 39 1.72 -13.20 30.68
N SER A 40 1.56 -14.45 31.13
CA SER A 40 1.57 -15.63 30.24
C SER A 40 0.44 -15.59 29.21
N SER A 41 -0.73 -15.06 29.56
CA SER A 41 -1.86 -14.95 28.64
C SER A 41 -1.59 -14.02 27.46
N GLU A 42 -0.68 -13.05 27.62
CA GLU A 42 -0.30 -12.10 26.58
C GLU A 42 0.98 -12.52 25.86
N ALA A 43 1.94 -13.08 26.60
CA ALA A 43 3.23 -13.50 26.06
C ALA A 43 3.12 -14.74 25.17
N LEU A 44 2.34 -15.76 25.59
CA LEU A 44 2.25 -17.02 24.85
C LEU A 44 1.64 -16.85 23.45
N PRO A 45 0.56 -16.08 23.22
CA PRO A 45 0.05 -15.83 21.87
C PRO A 45 1.06 -15.13 20.95
N LEU A 46 1.91 -14.25 21.48
CA LEU A 46 2.96 -13.58 20.70
C LEU A 46 4.11 -14.52 20.37
N ILE A 47 4.48 -15.39 21.30
CA ILE A 47 5.51 -16.42 21.06
C ILE A 47 4.97 -17.48 20.10
N TYR A 48 3.73 -17.93 20.27
CA TYR A 48 3.04 -18.85 19.37
C TYR A 48 2.35 -18.16 18.19
N ARG A 49 2.69 -16.90 17.88
CA ARG A 49 2.48 -16.38 16.52
C ARG A 49 3.36 -17.24 15.63
N VAL A 50 2.79 -18.35 15.21
CA VAL A 50 3.26 -19.17 14.10
C VAL A 50 3.37 -18.17 12.97
N ASP A 51 4.55 -18.09 12.36
CA ASP A 51 4.70 -17.58 11.00
C ASP A 51 3.87 -18.47 10.09
N ASN A 52 2.57 -18.23 10.18
CA ASN A 52 1.52 -19.08 9.73
C ASN A 52 1.41 -18.77 8.23
N LEU A 53 1.93 -19.67 7.40
CA LEU A 53 1.77 -19.67 5.95
C LEU A 53 0.32 -19.36 5.52
N GLU A 54 -0.68 -19.82 6.27
CA GLU A 54 -2.10 -19.54 6.09
C GLU A 54 -2.44 -18.06 6.35
N SER A 55 -1.87 -17.43 7.38
CA SER A 55 -2.05 -15.99 7.65
C SER A 55 -1.42 -15.10 6.58
N ALA A 56 -0.25 -15.52 6.06
CA ALA A 56 0.40 -14.85 4.93
C ALA A 56 -0.42 -15.04 3.64
N ARG A 57 -0.93 -16.25 3.39
CA ARG A 57 -1.84 -16.55 2.28
C ARG A 57 -3.15 -15.79 2.38
N ALA A 58 -3.72 -15.63 3.57
CA ALA A 58 -4.94 -14.86 3.78
C ALA A 58 -4.73 -13.37 3.46
N LYS A 59 -3.60 -12.79 3.91
CA LYS A 59 -3.22 -11.42 3.54
C LYS A 59 -2.99 -11.25 2.04
N GLN A 60 -2.33 -12.22 1.40
CA GLN A 60 -2.12 -12.21 -0.04
C GLN A 60 -3.45 -12.32 -0.81
N ALA A 61 -4.36 -13.20 -0.37
CA ALA A 61 -5.68 -13.35 -0.96
C ALA A 61 -6.52 -12.06 -0.83
N LEU A 62 -6.49 -11.42 0.34
CA LEU A 62 -7.15 -10.12 0.55
C LEU A 62 -6.55 -9.03 -0.35
N SER A 63 -5.22 -8.95 -0.44
CA SER A 63 -4.55 -7.99 -1.32
C SER A 63 -4.91 -8.22 -2.79
N GLN A 64 -4.95 -9.49 -3.22
CA GLN A 64 -5.34 -9.85 -4.58
C GLN A 64 -6.82 -9.54 -4.86
N ALA A 65 -7.72 -9.77 -3.89
CA ALA A 65 -9.13 -9.42 -4.01
C ALA A 65 -9.32 -7.92 -4.16
N SER A 66 -8.63 -7.10 -3.36
CA SER A 66 -8.65 -5.64 -3.49
C SER A 66 -8.13 -5.16 -4.84
N LEU A 67 -7.06 -5.77 -5.37
CA LEU A 67 -6.56 -5.44 -6.70
C LEU A 67 -7.55 -5.81 -7.80
N ASN A 68 -8.23 -6.95 -7.67
CA ASN A 68 -9.23 -7.39 -8.63
C ASN A 68 -10.45 -6.48 -8.62
N ALA A 69 -10.89 -6.01 -7.45
CA ALA A 69 -11.98 -5.04 -7.33
C ALA A 69 -11.67 -3.74 -8.08
N VAL A 70 -10.48 -3.17 -7.89
CA VAL A 70 -10.05 -1.96 -8.63
C VAL A 70 -9.97 -2.21 -10.14
N LYS A 71 -9.52 -3.41 -10.57
CA LYS A 71 -9.52 -3.78 -11.98
C LYS A 71 -10.93 -3.93 -12.56
N GLU A 72 -11.86 -4.50 -11.80
CA GLU A 72 -13.27 -4.57 -12.20
C GLU A 72 -13.91 -3.19 -12.31
N GLU A 73 -13.64 -2.27 -11.39
CA GLU A 73 -14.10 -0.88 -11.46
C GLU A 73 -13.56 -0.16 -12.72
N ASN A 74 -12.29 -0.40 -13.07
CA ASN A 74 -11.72 0.09 -14.33
C ASN A 74 -12.43 -0.52 -15.56
N LEU A 75 -12.72 -1.83 -15.56
CA LEU A 75 -13.44 -2.50 -16.65
C LEU A 75 -14.89 -2.01 -16.80
N ARG A 76 -15.55 -1.66 -15.69
CA ARG A 76 -16.89 -1.04 -15.67
C ARG A 76 -16.88 0.42 -16.12
N LYS A 77 -15.70 0.98 -16.44
CA LYS A 77 -15.50 2.37 -16.85
C LYS A 77 -15.89 3.39 -15.78
N GLU A 78 -15.92 2.98 -14.50
CA GLU A 78 -16.23 3.85 -13.37
C GLU A 78 -15.01 4.70 -12.93
N ARG A 79 -13.79 4.29 -13.31
CA ARG A 79 -12.54 4.99 -12.99
C ARG A 79 -11.57 5.04 -14.15
N VAL A 80 -11.12 6.21 -14.56
CA VAL A 80 -10.07 6.36 -15.58
C VAL A 80 -8.69 6.10 -14.95
N PRO A 81 -7.78 5.33 -15.57
CA PRO A 81 -6.47 5.05 -15.01
C PRO A 81 -5.62 6.31 -15.09
N LEU A 82 -4.92 6.62 -14.01
CA LEU A 82 -4.10 7.83 -13.94
C LEU A 82 -3.07 7.91 -15.08
N GLN A 83 -2.42 6.80 -15.42
CA GLN A 83 -1.42 6.78 -16.50
C GLN A 83 -2.00 7.21 -17.84
N LEU A 84 -3.21 6.73 -18.19
CA LEU A 84 -3.90 7.12 -19.42
C LEU A 84 -4.19 8.63 -19.46
N VAL A 85 -4.56 9.20 -18.31
CA VAL A 85 -4.78 10.66 -18.20
C VAL A 85 -3.49 11.43 -18.39
N LEU A 86 -2.39 10.97 -17.77
CA LEU A 86 -1.08 11.62 -17.89
C LEU A 86 -0.56 11.58 -19.33
N ASP A 87 -0.64 10.42 -19.98
CA ASP A 87 -0.17 10.25 -21.36
C ASP A 87 -0.93 11.17 -22.33
N GLU A 88 -2.26 11.30 -22.17
CA GLU A 88 -3.06 12.18 -23.04
C GLU A 88 -2.88 13.67 -22.72
N MET A 89 -2.63 14.02 -21.47
CA MET A 89 -2.24 15.39 -21.10
C MET A 89 -0.89 15.76 -21.71
N ASP A 90 0.10 14.87 -21.62
CA ASP A 90 1.42 15.10 -22.22
C ASP A 90 1.34 15.24 -23.74
N SER A 91 0.57 14.38 -24.42
CA SER A 91 0.32 14.49 -25.86
C SER A 91 -0.33 15.82 -26.23
N LEU A 92 -1.31 16.27 -25.43
CA LEU A 92 -1.97 17.55 -25.62
C LEU A 92 -1.01 18.72 -25.45
N PHE A 93 -0.21 18.74 -24.38
CA PHE A 93 0.76 19.83 -24.13
C PHE A 93 1.86 19.88 -25.18
N GLN A 94 2.33 18.73 -25.68
CA GLN A 94 3.25 18.65 -26.80
C GLN A 94 2.66 19.26 -28.08
N ALA A 95 1.41 18.91 -28.40
CA ALA A 95 0.71 19.46 -29.57
C ALA A 95 0.49 20.98 -29.45
N MET A 96 0.15 21.47 -28.26
CA MET A 96 0.06 22.91 -28.00
C MET A 96 1.42 23.59 -28.13
N GLY A 97 2.47 23.02 -27.54
CA GLY A 97 3.83 23.55 -27.65
C GLY A 97 4.28 23.67 -29.11
N ALA A 98 3.96 22.68 -29.95
CA ALA A 98 4.24 22.73 -31.38
C ALA A 98 3.44 23.82 -32.11
N ILE A 99 2.18 24.03 -31.73
CA ILE A 99 1.35 25.12 -32.27
C ILE A 99 1.94 26.48 -31.89
N LEU A 100 2.29 26.67 -30.62
CA LEU A 100 2.78 27.95 -30.09
C LEU A 100 4.17 28.31 -30.62
N LYS A 101 5.06 27.32 -30.80
CA LYS A 101 6.41 27.54 -31.36
C LYS A 101 6.40 28.02 -32.81
N ASN A 102 5.38 27.67 -33.58
CA ASN A 102 5.31 27.94 -35.01
C ASN A 102 4.58 29.23 -35.37
N VAL A 103 4.23 30.06 -34.38
CA VAL A 103 3.37 31.22 -34.59
C VAL A 103 3.91 32.44 -33.84
N LYS A 104 3.96 33.59 -34.54
CA LYS A 104 4.41 34.87 -33.95
C LYS A 104 3.32 35.55 -33.13
N GLU A 105 2.05 35.41 -33.52
CA GLU A 105 0.87 35.96 -32.84
C GLU A 105 -0.28 34.95 -32.87
N LEU A 106 -0.95 34.72 -31.73
CA LEU A 106 -2.09 33.80 -31.70
C LEU A 106 -3.31 34.41 -32.40
N SER A 107 -3.57 33.94 -33.62
CA SER A 107 -4.83 34.23 -34.30
C SER A 107 -6.01 33.51 -33.63
N PRO A 108 -7.24 34.04 -33.78
CA PRO A 108 -8.45 33.35 -33.32
C PRO A 108 -8.62 31.93 -33.88
N SER A 109 -8.19 31.70 -35.13
CA SER A 109 -8.22 30.37 -35.74
C SER A 109 -7.31 29.37 -35.01
N ARG A 110 -6.13 29.80 -34.57
CA ARG A 110 -5.15 28.97 -33.87
C ARG A 110 -5.55 28.72 -32.42
N ILE A 111 -6.19 29.69 -31.79
CA ILE A 111 -6.81 29.55 -30.47
C ILE A 111 -7.90 28.47 -30.52
N ASN A 112 -8.78 28.51 -31.53
CA ASN A 112 -9.81 27.50 -31.70
C ASN A 112 -9.23 26.10 -31.91
N GLU A 113 -8.15 25.95 -32.70
CA GLU A 113 -7.47 24.67 -32.88
C GLU A 113 -6.91 24.08 -31.57
N ILE A 114 -6.35 24.94 -30.70
CA ILE A 114 -5.90 24.52 -29.36
C ILE A 114 -7.10 24.05 -28.53
N PHE A 115 -8.19 24.83 -28.49
CA PHE A 115 -9.37 24.47 -27.73
C PHE A 115 -10.06 23.20 -28.26
N ASP A 116 -10.04 22.95 -29.56
CA ASP A 116 -10.59 21.73 -30.15
C ASP A 116 -9.79 20.49 -29.72
N LYS A 117 -8.46 20.62 -29.60
CA LYS A 117 -7.63 19.55 -29.03
C LYS A 117 -7.97 19.27 -27.57
N PHE A 118 -8.24 20.30 -26.76
CA PHE A 118 -8.72 20.12 -25.37
C PHE A 118 -10.08 19.43 -25.32
N ARG A 119 -11.03 19.86 -26.16
CA ARG A 119 -12.39 19.29 -26.22
C ARG A 119 -12.39 17.82 -26.66
N ALA A 120 -11.37 17.38 -27.41
CA ALA A 120 -11.25 16.01 -27.85
C ALA A 120 -10.74 15.05 -26.75
N VAL A 121 -10.06 15.54 -25.70
CA VAL A 121 -9.48 14.69 -24.65
C VAL A 121 -10.51 13.80 -23.94
N PRO A 122 -11.68 14.30 -23.49
CA PRO A 122 -12.65 13.45 -22.81
C PRO A 122 -13.16 12.29 -23.66
N ALA A 123 -13.20 12.42 -24.98
CA ALA A 123 -13.57 11.33 -25.89
C ALA A 123 -12.50 10.24 -25.95
N LYS A 124 -11.22 10.59 -25.77
CA LYS A 124 -10.10 9.64 -25.73
C LYS A 124 -9.93 8.98 -24.37
N LEU A 125 -10.34 9.67 -23.30
CA LEU A 125 -10.39 9.11 -21.95
C LEU A 125 -11.62 8.24 -21.71
N LYS A 126 -12.68 8.42 -22.51
CA LYS A 126 -13.80 7.47 -22.64
C LYS A 126 -13.38 6.29 -23.55
N TRP A 127 -12.46 5.49 -23.05
CA TRP A 127 -12.29 4.08 -23.40
C TRP A 127 -13.62 3.30 -23.51
#